data_AF-A0A3D2XLC6-F1
#
_entry.id   AF-A0A3D2XLC6-F1
#
_cell.length_a   1.000
_cell.length_b   1.000
_cell.length_c   1.000
_cell.angle_alpha   90.00
_cell.angle_beta   90.00
_cell.angle_gamma   90.00
#
_symmetry.space_group_name_H-M   'P 1'
#
loop_
_entity.id
_entity.type
_entity.pdbx_description
1 polymer ?
#
loop_
_entity_poly.entity_id
_entity_poly.type
_entity_poly.pdbx_seq_one_letter_code
_entity_poly.pdbx_strand_id
1 'polypeptide(L)'
;MSCLKSQAFFHFFKVYRLQKCIFLILAYFGIVTVATLLFVLPVLYVIIPLMFVLPVYVYNTELSVSEILKIAFRLGHKKWGLTFIITLLNTLLIFLLNMLTFGVGGLFLGCFVQIPIYIFYKKTIGIS
;
A
#
# COMPACT_ATOMS: atom_id res chain seq x y z
N MET A 1 21.20 -21.06 15.16
CA MET A 1 20.70 -20.20 14.08
C MET A 1 19.35 -19.57 14.45
N SER A 2 19.25 -18.79 15.53
CA SER A 2 17.97 -18.22 16.03
C SER A 2 18.06 -16.77 16.50
N CYS A 3 19.26 -16.17 16.51
CA CYS A 3 19.48 -14.81 17.04
C CYS A 3 19.30 -13.69 15.99
N LEU A 4 19.33 -14.01 14.68
CA LEU A 4 19.24 -13.00 13.61
C LEU A 4 17.82 -12.45 13.37
N LYS A 5 16.77 -13.12 13.84
CA LYS A 5 15.39 -12.70 13.55
C LYS A 5 14.92 -11.55 14.44
N SER A 6 15.36 -11.50 15.70
CA SER A 6 14.91 -10.49 16.67
C SER A 6 15.47 -9.09 16.37
N GLN A 7 16.77 -9.00 16.09
CA GLN A 7 17.46 -7.74 15.76
C GLN A 7 16.91 -7.06 14.49
N ALA A 8 16.46 -7.85 13.50
CA ALA A 8 15.85 -7.33 12.27
C ALA A 8 14.48 -6.69 12.51
N PHE A 9 13.67 -7.25 13.42
CA PHE A 9 12.40 -6.64 13.83
C PHE A 9 12.64 -5.28 14.53
N PHE A 10 13.65 -5.19 15.40
CA PHE A 10 13.99 -3.93 16.09
C PHE A 10 14.65 -2.89 15.18
N HIS A 11 15.19 -3.27 14.02
CA HIS A 11 15.70 -2.32 13.04
C HIS A 11 14.61 -1.41 12.47
N PHE A 12 13.37 -1.90 12.35
CA PHE A 12 12.21 -1.10 11.94
C PHE A 12 11.74 -0.12 13.02
N PHE A 13 11.96 -0.43 14.30
CA PHE A 13 11.60 0.41 15.45
C PHE A 13 12.61 1.53 15.75
N LYS A 14 13.60 1.77 14.89
CA LYS A 14 14.43 2.97 15.01
C LYS A 14 13.54 4.22 14.99
N VAL A 15 13.67 5.07 16.01
CA VAL A 15 12.86 6.29 16.25
C VAL A 15 12.66 7.13 14.99
N TYR A 16 13.72 7.30 14.19
CA TYR A 16 13.68 8.03 12.92
C TYR A 16 12.72 7.41 11.87
N ARG A 17 12.66 6.08 11.77
CA ARG A 17 11.74 5.38 10.84
C ARG A 17 10.30 5.43 11.33
N LEU A 18 10.08 5.37 12.65
CA LEU A 18 8.75 5.53 13.24
C LEU A 18 8.20 6.93 13.00
N GLN A 19 9.02 7.96 13.18
CA GLN A 19 8.62 9.34 12.89
C GLN A 19 8.20 9.51 11.42
N LYS A 20 8.98 8.97 10.47
CA LYS A 20 8.61 8.95 9.05
C LYS A 20 7.28 8.22 8.80
N CYS A 21 7.07 7.04 9.40
CA CYS A 21 5.81 6.32 9.32
C CYS A 21 4.62 7.17 9.78
N ILE A 22 4.74 7.84 10.92
CA ILE A 22 3.67 8.66 11.49
C ILE A 22 3.30 9.80 10.53
N PHE A 23 4.29 10.51 10.00
CA PHE A 23 4.04 11.56 9.00
C PHE A 23 3.45 11.01 7.70
N LEU A 24 3.87 9.82 7.27
CA LEU A 24 3.33 9.18 6.07
C LEU A 24 1.85 8.78 6.26
N ILE A 25 1.50 8.23 7.43
CA ILE A 25 0.11 7.89 7.78
C ILE A 25 -0.74 9.17 7.89
N LEU A 26 -0.20 10.24 8.49
CA LEU A 26 -0.88 11.53 8.57
C LEU A 26 -1.15 12.11 7.17
N ALA A 27 -0.17 12.04 6.26
CA ALA A 27 -0.33 12.48 4.89
C ALA A 27 -1.33 11.60 4.11
N TYR A 28 -1.24 10.27 4.28
CA TYR A 28 -2.20 9.32 3.71
C TYR A 28 -3.63 9.65 4.14
N PHE A 29 -3.84 9.85 5.45
CA PHE A 29 -5.13 10.18 6.00
C PHE A 29 -5.64 11.52 5.48
N GLY A 30 -4.80 12.55 5.47
CA GLY A 30 -5.17 13.86 4.91
C GLY A 30 -5.60 13.79 3.45
N ILE A 31 -4.88 13.02 2.62
CA ILE A 31 -5.24 12.81 1.21
C ILE A 31 -6.60 12.12 1.09
N VAL A 32 -6.86 11.08 1.87
CA VAL A 32 -8.15 10.37 1.85
C VAL A 32 -9.28 11.26 2.34
N THR A 33 -9.07 12.04 3.41
CA THR A 33 -10.07 12.98 3.95
C THR A 33 -10.42 14.05 2.93
N VAL A 34 -9.44 14.67 2.29
CA VAL A 34 -9.66 15.66 1.23
C VAL A 34 -10.40 15.02 0.05
N ALA A 35 -9.95 13.85 -0.43
CA ALA A 35 -10.61 13.16 -1.52
C ALA A 35 -12.08 12.84 -1.19
N THR A 36 -12.36 12.40 0.03
CA THR A 36 -13.72 12.09 0.50
C THR A 36 -14.61 13.34 0.54
N LEU A 37 -14.06 14.49 0.93
CA LEU A 37 -14.78 15.77 0.93
C LEU A 37 -15.14 16.22 -0.49
N LEU A 38 -14.32 15.88 -1.49
CA LEU A 38 -14.56 16.18 -2.90
C LEU A 38 -15.44 15.12 -3.62
N PHE A 39 -16.13 14.23 -2.88
CA PHE A 39 -17.01 13.14 -3.38
C PHE A 39 -16.30 11.89 -3.97
N VAL A 40 -17.10 10.95 -4.49
CA VAL A 40 -16.72 9.57 -4.87
C VAL A 40 -15.63 9.51 -5.94
N LEU A 41 -15.67 10.41 -6.94
CA LEU A 41 -14.76 10.37 -8.09
C LEU A 41 -13.28 10.54 -7.68
N PRO A 42 -12.91 11.59 -6.91
CA PRO A 42 -11.56 11.72 -6.35
C PRO A 42 -11.12 10.53 -5.51
N VAL A 43 -11.99 9.96 -4.68
CA VAL A 43 -11.65 8.81 -3.83
C VAL A 43 -11.25 7.60 -4.69
N LEU A 44 -12.04 7.27 -5.71
CA LEU A 44 -11.76 6.15 -6.61
C LEU A 44 -10.43 6.34 -7.36
N TYR A 45 -10.12 7.56 -7.77
CA TYR A 45 -8.87 7.83 -8.46
C TYR A 45 -7.65 7.69 -7.53
N VAL A 46 -7.73 8.26 -6.33
CA VAL A 46 -6.58 8.39 -5.41
C VAL A 46 -6.26 7.08 -4.68
N ILE A 47 -7.22 6.18 -4.50
CA ILE A 47 -7.01 4.93 -3.76
C ILE A 47 -5.96 4.01 -4.42
N ILE A 48 -5.87 4.03 -5.75
CA ILE A 48 -4.90 3.22 -6.51
C ILE A 48 -3.45 3.72 -6.32
N PRO A 49 -3.12 5.00 -6.53
CA PRO A 49 -1.85 5.60 -6.09
C PRO A 49 -1.46 5.27 -4.65
N LEU A 50 -2.42 5.39 -3.73
CA LEU A 50 -2.17 5.18 -2.31
C LEU A 50 -1.76 3.75 -1.97
N MET A 51 -2.24 2.75 -2.72
CA MET A 51 -1.81 1.35 -2.58
C MET A 51 -0.30 1.16 -2.82
N PHE A 52 0.34 2.03 -3.61
CA PHE A 52 1.79 1.96 -3.87
C PHE A 52 2.64 2.65 -2.81
N VAL A 53 2.04 3.40 -1.87
CA VAL A 53 2.80 4.14 -0.83
C VAL A 53 3.57 3.18 0.07
N LEU A 54 2.94 2.08 0.50
CA LEU A 54 3.57 1.08 1.35
C LEU A 54 4.78 0.39 0.68
N PRO A 55 4.68 -0.18 -0.53
CA PRO A 55 5.85 -0.78 -1.17
C PRO A 55 6.94 0.25 -1.48
N VAL A 56 6.61 1.47 -1.89
CA VAL A 56 7.62 2.53 -2.11
C VAL A 56 8.35 2.84 -0.80
N TYR A 57 7.65 2.97 0.32
CA TYR A 57 8.25 3.24 1.63
C TYR A 57 9.18 2.11 2.10
N VAL A 58 8.75 0.86 1.99
CA VAL A 58 9.52 -0.31 2.46
C VAL A 58 10.80 -0.49 1.66
N TYR A 59 10.77 -0.29 0.34
CA TYR A 59 11.93 -0.49 -0.53
C TYR A 59 12.82 0.76 -0.69
N ASN A 60 12.36 1.94 -0.27
CA ASN A 60 13.11 3.20 -0.40
C ASN A 60 13.09 4.01 0.91
N THR A 61 13.60 3.42 1.98
CA THR A 61 13.52 4.02 3.34
C THR A 61 14.28 5.34 3.51
N GLU A 62 15.16 5.66 2.56
CA GLU A 62 15.97 6.89 2.55
C GLU A 62 15.17 8.11 2.09
N LEU A 63 14.16 7.90 1.24
CA LEU A 63 13.36 8.96 0.67
C LEU A 63 12.56 9.73 1.73
N SER A 64 12.27 10.99 1.41
CA SER A 64 11.37 11.82 2.19
C SER A 64 9.90 11.44 1.94
N VAL A 65 9.01 11.80 2.88
CA VAL A 65 7.57 11.51 2.79
C VAL A 65 6.96 12.06 1.50
N SER A 66 7.36 13.26 1.08
CA SER A 66 6.86 13.90 -0.15
C SER A 66 7.35 13.19 -1.42
N GLU A 67 8.59 12.69 -1.43
CA GLU A 67 9.13 11.91 -2.55
C GLU A 67 8.44 10.56 -2.67
N ILE A 68 8.20 9.87 -1.55
CA ILE A 68 7.46 8.61 -1.51
C ILE A 68 6.07 8.79 -2.14
N LEU A 69 5.35 9.84 -1.72
CA LEU A 69 4.03 10.15 -2.28
C LEU A 69 4.12 10.47 -3.78
N LYS A 70 5.06 11.32 -4.20
CA LYS A 70 5.25 11.65 -5.63
C LYS A 70 5.50 10.41 -6.48
N ILE A 71 6.37 9.51 -6.02
CA ILE A 71 6.68 8.25 -6.72
C ILE A 71 5.46 7.34 -6.75
N ALA A 72 4.77 7.17 -5.62
CA ALA A 72 3.56 6.35 -5.54
C ALA A 72 2.46 6.87 -6.49
N PHE A 73 2.23 8.18 -6.54
CA PHE A 73 1.28 8.80 -7.47
C PHE A 73 1.69 8.69 -8.92
N ARG A 74 2.98 8.88 -9.25
CA ARG A 74 3.49 8.71 -10.61
C ARG A 74 3.33 7.27 -11.10
N LEU A 75 3.64 6.28 -10.25
CA LEU A 75 3.49 4.86 -10.56
C LEU A 75 2.02 4.46 -10.70
N GLY A 76 1.20 4.85 -9.72
CA GLY A 76 -0.23 4.59 -9.71
C GLY A 76 -0.94 5.18 -10.91
N HIS A 77 -0.58 6.39 -11.35
CA HIS A 77 -1.15 7.03 -12.53
C HIS A 77 -0.77 6.27 -13.82
N LYS A 78 0.50 5.88 -13.99
CA LYS A 78 0.99 5.22 -15.21
C LYS A 78 0.29 3.89 -15.52
N LYS A 79 -0.12 3.14 -14.50
CA LYS A 79 -0.80 1.83 -14.66
C LYS A 79 -2.16 1.77 -13.97
N TRP A 80 -2.81 2.93 -13.83
CA TRP A 80 -4.02 3.09 -13.02
C TRP A 80 -5.10 2.06 -13.34
N GLY A 81 -5.50 1.95 -14.62
CA GLY A 81 -6.58 1.05 -15.04
C GLY A 81 -6.26 -0.43 -14.82
N LEU A 82 -5.01 -0.85 -15.09
CA LEU A 82 -4.60 -2.24 -14.91
C LEU A 82 -4.58 -2.63 -13.43
N THR A 83 -4.03 -1.76 -12.58
CA THR A 83 -4.04 -1.97 -11.12
C THR A 83 -5.45 -1.94 -10.57
N PHE A 84 -6.31 -1.03 -11.04
CA PHE A 84 -7.71 -0.97 -10.64
C PHE A 84 -8.47 -2.26 -10.92
N ILE A 85 -8.39 -2.80 -12.14
CA ILE A 85 -9.10 -4.04 -12.53
C ILE A 85 -8.63 -5.23 -11.69
N ILE A 86 -7.32 -5.35 -11.45
CA ILE A 86 -6.77 -6.47 -10.68
C ILE A 86 -7.11 -6.36 -9.20
N THR A 87 -7.06 -5.16 -8.64
CA THR A 87 -7.50 -4.92 -7.27
C THR A 87 -8.99 -5.18 -7.12
N LEU A 88 -9.82 -4.78 -8.09
CA LEU A 88 -11.26 -5.04 -8.09
C LEU A 88 -11.56 -6.54 -8.11
N LEU A 89 -10.89 -7.30 -8.99
CA LEU A 89 -11.06 -8.76 -9.09
C LEU A 89 -10.63 -9.48 -7.81
N ASN A 90 -9.48 -9.09 -7.23
CA ASN A 90 -9.02 -9.66 -5.97
C ASN A 90 -9.96 -9.34 -4.80
N THR A 91 -10.44 -8.10 -4.73
CA THR A 91 -11.36 -7.67 -3.66
C THR A 91 -12.68 -8.44 -3.75
N LEU A 92 -13.20 -8.67 -4.97
CA LEU A 92 -14.41 -9.47 -5.18
C LEU A 92 -14.19 -10.94 -4.77
N LEU A 93 -13.05 -11.54 -5.12
CA LEU A 93 -12.72 -12.90 -4.71
C LEU A 93 -12.62 -13.04 -3.19
N ILE A 94 -11.94 -12.11 -2.53
CA ILE A 94 -11.82 -12.08 -1.07
C ILE A 94 -13.19 -11.86 -0.42
N PHE A 95 -14.05 -11.03 -1.00
CA PHE A 95 -15.42 -10.85 -0.54
C PHE A 95 -16.22 -12.15 -0.55
N LEU A 96 -16.13 -12.94 -1.63
CA LEU A 96 -16.77 -14.26 -1.71
C LEU A 96 -16.21 -15.26 -0.69
N LEU A 97 -14.88 -15.29 -0.51
CA LEU A 97 -14.22 -16.15 0.48
C LEU A 97 -14.58 -15.74 1.91
N ASN A 98 -14.71 -14.45 2.17
CA ASN A 98 -15.17 -13.93 3.45
C ASN A 98 -16.61 -14.35 3.72
N MET A 99 -17.51 -14.29 2.73
CA MET A 99 -18.88 -14.77 2.89
C MET A 99 -18.93 -16.28 3.18
N LEU A 100 -18.10 -17.08 2.50
CA LEU A 100 -18.00 -18.52 2.71
C LEU A 100 -17.50 -18.89 4.11
N THR A 101 -16.58 -18.09 4.65
CA THR A 101 -15.97 -18.30 5.98
C THR A 101 -16.67 -17.52 7.09
N PHE A 102 -17.87 -16.99 6.85
CA PHE A 102 -18.62 -16.15 7.81
C PHE A 102 -17.79 -14.99 8.38
N GLY A 103 -16.98 -14.36 7.54
CA GLY A 103 -16.13 -13.22 7.86
C GLY A 103 -14.80 -13.57 8.54
N VAL A 104 -14.60 -14.81 8.98
CA VAL A 104 -13.35 -15.24 9.64
C VAL A 104 -12.15 -15.14 8.69
N GLY A 105 -12.36 -15.37 7.39
CA GLY A 105 -11.34 -15.19 6.35
C GLY A 105 -10.74 -13.78 6.32
N GLY A 106 -11.47 -12.76 6.78
CA GLY A 106 -11.02 -11.36 6.71
C GLY A 106 -9.77 -11.10 7.54
N LEU A 107 -9.56 -11.88 8.60
CA LEU A 107 -8.39 -11.78 9.49
C LEU A 107 -7.09 -12.20 8.80
N PHE A 108 -7.16 -13.07 7.80
CA PHE A 108 -5.99 -13.65 7.13
C PHE A 108 -5.85 -13.20 5.68
N LEU A 109 -6.96 -12.90 5.00
CA LEU A 109 -6.98 -12.64 3.56
C LEU A 109 -6.51 -11.23 3.17
N GLY A 110 -6.41 -10.29 4.11
CA GLY A 110 -5.95 -8.92 3.84
C GLY A 110 -4.57 -8.84 3.20
N CYS A 111 -3.67 -9.77 3.55
CA CYS A 111 -2.32 -9.86 2.97
C CYS A 111 -2.34 -10.17 1.47
N PHE A 112 -3.35 -10.90 0.97
CA PHE A 112 -3.44 -11.30 -0.43
C PHE A 112 -3.69 -10.11 -1.37
N VAL A 113 -4.36 -9.05 -0.89
CA VAL A 113 -4.54 -7.82 -1.66
C VAL A 113 -3.20 -7.15 -1.97
N GLN A 114 -2.21 -7.28 -1.08
CA GLN A 114 -0.91 -6.63 -1.21
C GLN A 114 0.04 -7.34 -2.20
N ILE A 115 -0.14 -8.65 -2.42
CA ILE A 115 0.69 -9.46 -3.33
C ILE A 115 0.69 -8.94 -4.78
N PRO A 116 -0.48 -8.74 -5.45
CA PRO A 116 -0.49 -8.25 -6.83
C PRO A 116 0.10 -6.85 -6.94
N ILE A 117 -0.18 -5.97 -5.97
CA ILE A 117 0.36 -4.61 -5.91
C ILE A 117 1.90 -4.64 -5.86
N TYR A 118 2.46 -5.53 -5.04
CA TYR A 118 3.90 -5.76 -4.97
C TYR A 118 4.49 -6.28 -6.29
N ILE A 119 3.84 -7.25 -6.94
CA ILE A 119 4.29 -7.77 -8.24
C ILE A 119 4.30 -6.65 -9.28
N PHE A 120 3.29 -5.78 -9.28
CA PHE A 120 3.25 -4.60 -10.15
C PHE A 120 4.38 -3.64 -9.87
N TYR A 121 4.57 -3.28 -8.60
CA TYR A 121 5.65 -2.42 -8.15
C TYR A 121 7.01 -2.94 -8.64
N LYS A 122 7.30 -4.22 -8.40
CA LYS A 122 8.54 -4.87 -8.84
C LYS A 122 8.68 -4.86 -10.35
N LYS A 123 7.62 -5.14 -11.11
CA LYS A 123 7.65 -5.10 -12.58
C LYS A 123 7.79 -3.67 -13.14
N THR A 124 7.39 -2.64 -12.40
CA THR A 124 7.52 -1.24 -12.86
C THR A 124 8.86 -0.60 -12.54
N ILE A 125 9.50 -0.99 -11.42
CA ILE A 125 10.74 -0.36 -10.93
C ILE A 125 11.95 -1.29 -11.09
N GLY A 126 11.75 -2.61 -11.06
CA GLY A 126 12.81 -3.61 -11.29
C GLY A 126 13.11 -3.90 -12.77
N ILE A 127 12.52 -3.14 -13.70
CA ILE A 127 12.98 -3.05 -15.10
C ILE A 127 13.81 -1.77 -15.22
N SER A 128 14.84 -1.67 -14.39
CA SER A 128 15.85 -0.60 -14.40
C SER A 128 17.20 -1.25 -14.22
#